data_AF-A0A0J6S0U7-F1
#
_entry.id   AF-A0A0J6S0U7-F1
#
_cell.length_a   1.000
_cell.length_b   1.000
_cell.length_c   1.000
_cell.angle_alpha   90.00
_cell.angle_beta   90.00
_cell.angle_gamma   90.00
#
_symmetry.space_group_name_H-M   'P 1'
#
loop_
_entity.id
_entity.type
_entity.pdbx_description
1 polymer ?
#
loop_
_entity_poly.entity_id
_entity_poly.type
_entity_poly.pdbx_seq_one_letter_code
_entity_poly.pdbx_strand_id
1 'polypeptide(L)'
;RLDRHPTMARHPVTPMREPDLTRHLAAQTGRRIALIDLVALKTGAGPERRAALMGDDVPAVLIDVVDEETLAEAGRLVWEGRGAGVFTASSSGLQYALAAHWRAQGRLPAEPSLPPLAPARVVAAVSGSCSPGTADQLARARAAGFRTERLDLARALPEATAAGEIAR
;
A
#
# COMPACT_ATOMS: atom_id res chain seq x y z
N ARG A 1 -0.37 5.47 15.62
CA ARG A 1 0.86 4.67 15.84
C ARG A 1 0.56 3.20 15.59
N LEU A 2 1.45 2.49 14.88
CA LEU A 2 1.18 1.13 14.40
C LEU A 2 1.11 0.09 15.52
N ASP A 3 1.92 0.27 16.56
CA ASP A 3 1.95 -0.52 17.80
C ASP A 3 0.71 -0.39 18.70
N ARG A 4 -0.17 0.57 18.38
CA ARG A 4 -1.45 0.78 19.07
C ARG A 4 -2.65 0.54 18.17
N HIS A 5 -2.43 0.22 16.89
CA HIS A 5 -3.51 0.01 15.95
C HIS A 5 -4.28 -1.29 16.33
N PRO A 6 -5.63 -1.26 16.43
CA PRO A 6 -6.42 -2.39 16.93
C PRO A 6 -6.13 -3.73 16.24
N THR A 7 -5.89 -3.68 14.93
CA THR A 7 -5.58 -4.87 14.12
C THR A 7 -4.09 -5.22 14.09
N MET A 8 -3.20 -4.23 13.98
CA MET A 8 -1.78 -4.52 13.71
C MET A 8 -1.02 -4.88 14.97
N ALA A 9 -1.33 -4.23 16.10
CA ALA A 9 -0.70 -4.54 17.39
C ALA A 9 -1.03 -5.96 17.89
N ARG A 10 -2.17 -6.50 17.46
CA ARG A 10 -2.71 -7.80 17.89
C ARG A 10 -2.84 -8.79 16.72
N HIS A 11 -2.17 -8.53 15.60
CA HIS A 11 -2.28 -9.39 14.44
C HIS A 11 -1.81 -10.82 14.80
N PRO A 12 -2.58 -11.87 14.46
CA PRO A 12 -2.33 -13.22 14.96
C PRO A 12 -1.01 -13.84 14.47
N VAL A 13 -0.48 -13.36 13.32
CA VAL A 13 0.74 -13.90 12.71
C VAL A 13 1.91 -12.91 12.78
N THR A 14 1.62 -11.62 12.63
CA THR A 14 2.65 -10.56 12.49
C THR A 14 2.33 -9.36 13.39
N PRO A 15 2.27 -9.55 14.72
CA PRO A 15 1.93 -8.46 15.64
C PRO A 15 3.00 -7.37 15.59
N MET A 16 2.58 -6.15 15.29
CA MET A 16 3.48 -5.00 15.22
C MET A 16 3.59 -4.33 16.59
N ARG A 17 4.76 -4.46 17.24
CA ARG A 17 4.99 -3.96 18.61
C ARG A 17 5.89 -2.72 18.68
N GLU A 18 6.51 -2.35 17.57
CA GLU A 18 7.45 -1.23 17.46
C GLU A 18 6.96 -0.33 16.32
N PRO A 19 6.46 0.89 16.58
CA PRO A 19 5.95 1.74 15.50
C PRO A 19 7.07 2.42 14.69
N ASP A 20 8.29 2.51 15.22
CA ASP A 20 9.44 3.03 14.50
C ASP A 20 9.97 1.96 13.53
N LEU A 21 9.69 2.15 12.25
CA LEU A 21 10.09 1.21 11.22
C LEU A 21 11.61 1.06 11.11
N THR A 22 12.39 2.07 11.48
CA THR A 22 13.86 1.98 11.45
C THR A 22 14.34 0.94 12.46
N ARG A 23 13.79 0.98 13.68
CA ARG A 23 14.08 0.02 14.75
C ARG A 23 13.51 -1.35 14.45
N HIS A 24 12.28 -1.41 13.95
CA HIS A 24 11.62 -2.67 13.61
C HIS A 24 12.39 -3.46 12.55
N LEU A 25 12.85 -2.80 11.49
CA LEU A 25 13.59 -3.43 10.40
C LEU A 25 15.03 -3.76 10.80
N ALA A 26 15.68 -2.92 11.62
CA ALA A 26 17.02 -3.21 12.15
C ALA A 26 17.08 -4.53 12.96
N ALA A 27 15.96 -4.96 13.56
CA ALA A 27 15.88 -6.25 14.24
C ALA A 27 15.83 -7.47 13.29
N GLN A 28 15.63 -7.25 11.98
CA GLN A 28 15.44 -8.30 10.98
C GLN A 28 16.60 -8.42 9.99
N THR A 29 17.54 -7.47 10.01
CA THR A 29 18.68 -7.46 9.09
C THR A 29 19.89 -6.75 9.69
N GLY A 30 21.09 -7.20 9.31
CA GLY A 30 22.33 -6.49 9.63
C GLY A 30 22.62 -5.30 8.71
N ARG A 31 21.79 -5.05 7.68
CA ARG A 31 21.95 -3.88 6.82
C ARG A 31 21.68 -2.60 7.61
N ARG A 32 22.50 -1.58 7.41
CA ARG A 32 22.29 -0.25 7.97
C ARG A 32 20.94 0.30 7.51
N ILE A 33 20.13 0.77 8.46
CA ILE A 33 18.86 1.42 8.20
C ILE A 33 19.03 2.93 8.40
N ALA A 34 18.60 3.72 7.42
CA ALA A 34 18.68 5.18 7.45
C ALA A 34 17.31 5.81 7.20
N LEU A 35 17.17 7.08 7.57
CA LEU A 35 15.94 7.86 7.39
C LEU A 35 16.26 9.22 6.76
N ILE A 36 15.53 9.56 5.70
CA ILE A 36 15.35 10.94 5.25
C ILE A 36 14.03 11.40 5.86
N ASP A 37 14.14 12.20 6.92
CA ASP A 37 13.00 12.60 7.73
C ASP A 37 12.18 13.73 7.09
N LEU A 38 11.02 13.97 7.67
CA LEU A 38 10.09 15.03 7.27
C LEU A 38 10.76 16.41 7.18
N VAL A 39 11.65 16.74 8.12
CA VAL A 39 12.28 18.07 8.16
C VAL A 39 13.17 18.24 6.94
N ALA A 40 14.00 17.24 6.62
CA ALA A 40 14.85 17.27 5.43
C ALA A 40 14.05 17.41 4.14
N LEU A 41 12.87 16.79 4.04
CA LEU A 41 12.00 16.94 2.86
C LEU A 41 11.43 18.36 2.78
N LYS A 42 10.88 18.89 3.88
CA LYS A 42 10.24 20.22 3.92
C LYS A 42 11.22 21.38 3.75
N THR A 43 12.49 21.19 4.10
CA THR A 43 13.53 22.21 3.91
C THR A 43 14.27 22.07 2.58
N GLY A 44 13.91 21.09 1.75
CA GLY A 44 14.59 20.80 0.49
C GLY A 44 15.97 20.17 0.65
N ALA A 45 16.36 19.79 1.87
CA ALA A 45 17.65 19.15 2.19
C ALA A 45 17.71 17.64 1.86
N GLY A 46 16.67 17.10 1.24
CA GLY A 46 16.55 15.68 0.87
C GLY A 46 17.71 15.16 0.00
N PRO A 47 18.13 15.87 -1.07
CA PRO A 47 19.25 15.44 -1.91
C PRO A 47 20.58 15.39 -1.15
N GLU A 48 20.87 16.39 -0.33
CA GLU A 48 22.06 16.44 0.52
C GLU A 48 22.04 15.31 1.54
N ARG A 49 20.88 15.08 2.16
CA ARG A 49 20.71 13.97 3.11
C ARG A 49 20.93 12.63 2.43
N ARG A 50 20.39 12.42 1.22
CA ARG A 50 20.62 11.21 0.42
C ARG A 50 22.10 11.04 0.08
N ALA A 51 22.77 12.09 -0.36
CA ALA A 51 24.19 12.05 -0.71
C ALA A 51 25.05 11.68 0.52
N ALA A 52 24.72 12.23 1.70
CA ALA A 52 25.41 11.92 2.95
C ALA A 52 25.21 10.47 3.44
N LEU A 53 24.25 9.72 2.89
CA LEU A 53 24.04 8.31 3.21
C LEU A 53 24.90 7.37 2.35
N MET A 54 25.49 7.87 1.26
CA MET A 54 26.41 7.14 0.42
C MET A 54 27.73 6.89 1.16
N GLY A 55 28.31 5.71 0.99
CA GLY A 55 29.55 5.32 1.63
C GLY A 55 30.00 3.93 1.17
N ASP A 56 30.79 3.25 2.00
CA ASP A 56 31.36 1.93 1.70
C ASP A 56 30.29 0.81 1.68
N ASP A 57 29.11 1.06 2.27
CA ASP A 57 27.97 0.14 2.30
C ASP A 57 26.71 0.72 1.61
N VAL A 58 25.70 -0.14 1.42
CA VAL A 58 24.41 0.21 0.79
C VAL A 58 23.28 0.11 1.82
N PRO A 59 22.84 1.24 2.40
CA PRO A 59 21.80 1.22 3.42
C PRO A 59 20.39 1.02 2.85
N ALA A 60 19.49 0.48 3.66
CA ALA A 60 18.06 0.59 3.42
C ALA A 60 17.58 1.96 3.92
N VAL A 61 17.05 2.79 3.02
CA VAL A 61 16.65 4.16 3.32
C VAL A 61 15.14 4.27 3.38
N LEU A 62 14.62 4.69 4.53
CA LEU A 62 13.24 5.11 4.70
C LEU A 62 13.12 6.60 4.38
N ILE A 63 11.94 6.99 3.89
CA ILE A 63 11.62 8.38 3.56
C ILE A 63 10.25 8.67 4.18
N ASP A 64 10.18 9.72 5.01
CA ASP A 64 8.91 10.14 5.60
C ASP A 64 7.95 10.71 4.55
N VAL A 65 6.65 10.46 4.72
CA VAL A 65 5.60 11.07 3.91
C VAL A 65 4.41 11.35 4.79
N VAL A 66 3.94 12.60 4.82
CA VAL A 66 2.82 13.03 5.67
C VAL A 66 1.76 13.86 4.94
N ASP A 67 2.08 14.37 3.76
CA ASP A 67 1.21 15.21 2.93
C ASP A 67 1.60 15.14 1.44
N GLU A 68 0.85 15.82 0.58
CA GLU A 68 1.06 15.82 -0.87
C GLU A 68 2.43 16.39 -1.28
N GLU A 69 2.92 17.41 -0.56
CA GLU A 69 4.22 18.02 -0.82
C GLU A 69 5.36 17.03 -0.54
N THR A 70 5.34 16.40 0.64
CA THR A 70 6.35 15.39 1.02
C THR A 70 6.24 14.13 0.17
N LEU A 71 5.04 13.76 -0.28
CA LEU A 71 4.83 12.68 -1.23
C LEU A 71 5.49 12.96 -2.59
N ALA A 72 5.30 14.16 -3.13
CA ALA A 72 5.94 14.57 -4.38
C ALA A 72 7.46 14.68 -4.25
N GLU A 73 7.96 15.20 -3.12
CA GLU A 73 9.39 15.30 -2.85
C GLU A 73 10.05 13.93 -2.68
N ALA A 74 9.42 13.01 -1.93
CA ALA A 74 9.89 11.62 -1.84
C ALA A 74 9.96 10.97 -3.24
N GLY A 75 8.95 11.22 -4.08
CA GLY A 75 8.93 10.79 -5.48
C GLY A 75 10.10 11.35 -6.29
N ARG A 76 10.39 12.65 -6.12
CA ARG A 76 11.52 13.32 -6.76
C ARG A 76 12.84 12.70 -6.34
N LEU A 77 13.07 12.53 -5.04
CA LEU A 77 14.32 11.96 -4.51
C LEU A 77 14.60 10.57 -5.05
N VAL A 78 13.58 9.71 -5.10
CA VAL A 78 13.71 8.36 -5.65
C VAL A 78 13.92 8.43 -7.16
N TRP A 79 13.13 9.23 -7.89
CA TRP A 79 13.25 9.35 -9.34
C TRP A 79 14.62 9.88 -9.74
N GLU A 80 15.06 11.03 -9.24
CA GLU A 80 16.35 11.62 -9.60
C GLU A 80 17.54 10.81 -9.07
N GLY A 81 17.38 10.17 -7.91
CA GLY A 81 18.42 9.38 -7.26
C GLY A 81 18.59 7.95 -7.75
N ARG A 82 17.72 7.44 -8.63
CA ARG A 82 17.70 6.02 -9.04
C ARG A 82 18.92 5.54 -9.82
N GLY A 83 19.71 6.44 -10.43
CA GLY A 83 20.77 6.04 -11.35
C GLY A 83 20.23 5.14 -12.48
N ALA A 84 20.85 3.97 -12.66
CA ALA A 84 20.38 2.94 -13.61
C ALA A 84 19.13 2.18 -13.12
N GLY A 85 18.85 2.19 -11.81
CA GLY A 85 17.72 1.49 -11.20
C GLY A 85 17.86 1.43 -9.67
N VAL A 86 16.72 1.34 -8.97
CA VAL A 86 16.66 1.24 -7.51
C VAL A 86 15.81 0.05 -7.10
N PHE A 87 16.31 -0.75 -6.17
CA PHE A 87 15.51 -1.79 -5.52
C PHE A 87 14.69 -1.16 -4.38
N THR A 88 13.44 -1.57 -4.25
CA THR A 88 12.51 -1.02 -3.27
C THR A 88 11.57 -2.10 -2.73
N ALA A 89 11.42 -2.12 -1.41
CA ALA A 89 10.47 -2.97 -0.69
C ALA A 89 9.25 -2.14 -0.22
N SER A 90 8.71 -1.31 -1.11
CA SER A 90 7.56 -0.44 -0.82
C SER A 90 6.24 -1.09 -1.27
N SER A 91 5.15 -0.68 -0.62
CA SER A 91 3.79 -0.93 -1.10
C SER A 91 3.43 0.03 -2.26
N SER A 92 2.14 0.28 -2.49
CA SER A 92 1.67 1.29 -3.46
C SER A 92 2.19 2.71 -3.19
N GLY A 93 2.69 3.01 -1.97
CA GLY A 93 3.22 4.32 -1.61
C GLY A 93 4.29 4.85 -2.57
N LEU A 94 5.18 3.98 -3.09
CA LEU A 94 6.17 4.39 -4.09
C LEU A 94 5.52 4.84 -5.40
N GLN A 95 4.51 4.11 -5.87
CA GLN A 95 3.81 4.43 -7.11
C GLN A 95 3.11 5.79 -6.98
N TYR A 96 2.50 6.05 -5.82
CA TYR A 96 1.89 7.34 -5.52
C TYR A 96 2.92 8.47 -5.47
N ALA A 97 4.08 8.25 -4.85
CA ALA A 97 5.15 9.24 -4.78
C ALA A 97 5.69 9.59 -6.17
N LEU A 98 6.02 8.58 -6.99
CA LEU A 98 6.49 8.78 -8.37
C LEU A 98 5.44 9.50 -9.23
N ALA A 99 4.17 9.10 -9.13
CA ALA A 99 3.08 9.75 -9.84
C ALA A 99 2.89 11.21 -9.39
N ALA A 100 2.98 11.50 -8.09
CA ALA A 100 2.90 12.86 -7.56
C ALA A 100 4.05 13.73 -8.10
N HIS A 101 5.28 13.22 -8.11
CA HIS A 101 6.42 13.91 -8.71
C HIS A 101 6.21 14.20 -10.21
N TRP A 102 5.79 13.21 -10.99
CA TRP A 102 5.56 13.41 -12.43
C TRP A 102 4.41 14.37 -12.72
N ARG A 103 3.36 14.40 -11.89
CA ARG A 103 2.29 15.42 -11.98
C ARG A 103 2.82 16.82 -11.68
N ALA A 104 3.66 16.98 -10.65
CA ALA A 104 4.29 18.25 -10.33
C ALA A 104 5.18 18.77 -11.49
N GLN A 105 5.74 17.85 -12.30
CA GLN A 105 6.47 18.17 -13.53
C GLN A 105 5.58 18.38 -14.77
N GLY A 106 4.25 18.30 -14.65
CA GLY A 106 3.32 18.39 -15.78
C GLY A 106 3.36 17.20 -16.74
N ARG A 107 3.94 16.07 -16.34
CA ARG A 107 4.10 14.86 -17.19
C ARG A 107 2.89 13.93 -17.12
N LEU A 108 2.03 14.12 -16.12
CA LEU A 108 0.79 13.39 -15.93
C LEU A 108 -0.37 14.36 -15.66
N PRO A 109 -1.62 13.98 -15.99
CA PRO A 109 -2.79 14.74 -15.59
C PRO A 109 -2.88 14.89 -14.06
N ALA A 110 -3.33 16.06 -13.61
CA ALA A 110 -3.49 16.38 -12.20
C ALA A 110 -4.41 15.37 -11.49
N GLU A 111 -5.51 14.99 -12.13
CA GLU A 111 -6.47 14.02 -11.60
C GLU A 111 -6.41 12.70 -12.40
N PRO A 112 -6.28 11.55 -11.72
CA PRO A 112 -6.48 10.27 -12.39
C PRO A 112 -7.96 10.10 -12.72
N SER A 113 -8.26 9.81 -13.99
CA SER A 113 -9.60 9.42 -14.41
C SER A 113 -9.62 7.96 -14.84
N LEU A 114 -10.58 7.21 -14.34
CA LEU A 114 -10.98 5.95 -14.99
C LEU A 114 -11.91 6.29 -16.16
N PRO A 115 -11.86 5.53 -17.26
CA PRO A 115 -12.86 5.68 -18.31
C PRO A 115 -14.26 5.45 -17.71
N PRO A 116 -15.27 6.21 -18.14
CA PRO A 116 -16.63 6.01 -17.65
C PRO A 116 -17.09 4.60 -17.99
N LEU A 117 -17.65 3.91 -16.99
CA LEU A 117 -18.26 2.60 -17.20
C LEU A 117 -19.60 2.78 -17.90
N ALA A 118 -19.83 2.02 -18.97
CA ALA A 118 -21.15 1.92 -19.56
C ALA A 118 -22.12 1.23 -18.56
N PRO A 119 -23.40 1.64 -18.51
CA PRO A 119 -24.39 0.97 -17.67
C PRO A 119 -24.47 -0.53 -17.98
N ALA A 120 -24.41 -1.36 -16.95
CA ALA A 120 -24.62 -2.79 -17.06
C ALA A 120 -26.00 -3.16 -16.50
N ARG A 121 -26.73 -4.03 -17.21
CA ARG A 121 -28.03 -4.54 -16.73
C ARG A 121 -27.89 -5.41 -15.48
N VAL A 122 -26.76 -6.10 -15.33
CA VAL A 122 -26.46 -7.02 -14.23
C VAL A 122 -25.02 -6.78 -13.78
N VAL A 123 -24.83 -6.66 -12.46
CA VAL A 123 -23.51 -6.57 -11.83
C VAL A 123 -23.36 -7.76 -10.89
N ALA A 124 -22.27 -8.51 -11.05
CA ALA A 124 -21.85 -9.54 -10.12
C ALA A 124 -20.61 -9.06 -9.36
N ALA A 125 -20.61 -9.22 -8.04
CA ALA A 125 -19.47 -8.90 -7.19
C ALA A 125 -19.08 -10.14 -6.38
N VAL A 126 -17.79 -10.46 -6.35
CA VAL A 126 -17.23 -11.58 -5.59
C VAL A 126 -16.39 -11.01 -4.46
N SER A 127 -16.65 -11.46 -3.23
CA SER A 127 -15.93 -11.03 -2.04
C SER A 127 -15.34 -12.22 -1.30
N GLY A 128 -14.00 -12.23 -1.17
CA GLY A 128 -13.26 -13.23 -0.40
C GLY A 128 -12.61 -12.69 0.88
N SER A 129 -12.70 -11.38 1.13
CA SER A 129 -12.08 -10.77 2.32
C SER A 129 -12.94 -10.97 3.56
N CYS A 130 -12.31 -11.38 4.66
CA CYS A 130 -12.95 -11.57 5.96
C CYS A 130 -12.79 -10.35 6.88
N SER A 131 -12.49 -9.17 6.34
CA SER A 131 -12.31 -7.96 7.14
C SER A 131 -13.66 -7.39 7.64
N PRO A 132 -13.70 -6.70 8.79
CA PRO A 132 -14.91 -6.01 9.24
C PRO A 132 -15.47 -5.02 8.20
N GLY A 133 -14.60 -4.27 7.51
CA GLY A 133 -15.04 -3.34 6.46
C GLY A 133 -15.71 -4.03 5.27
N THR A 134 -15.27 -5.24 4.93
CA THR A 134 -15.91 -6.05 3.87
C THR A 134 -17.28 -6.56 4.31
N ALA A 135 -17.44 -6.94 5.59
CA ALA A 135 -18.74 -7.32 6.14
C ALA A 135 -19.75 -6.17 6.05
N ASP A 136 -19.33 -4.94 6.37
CA ASP A 136 -20.15 -3.74 6.25
C ASP A 136 -20.55 -3.46 4.79
N GLN A 137 -19.62 -3.65 3.84
CA GLN A 137 -19.90 -3.48 2.41
C GLN A 137 -20.96 -4.48 1.92
N LEU A 138 -20.85 -5.76 2.31
CA LEU A 138 -21.83 -6.80 1.96
C LEU A 138 -23.21 -6.50 2.56
N ALA A 139 -23.27 -6.04 3.81
CA ALA A 139 -24.52 -5.64 4.45
C ALA A 139 -25.20 -4.48 3.71
N ARG A 140 -24.43 -3.45 3.32
CA ARG A 140 -24.93 -2.33 2.52
C ARG A 140 -25.41 -2.76 1.14
N ALA A 141 -24.66 -3.62 0.45
CA ALA A 141 -25.06 -4.15 -0.86
C ALA A 141 -26.39 -4.90 -0.77
N ARG A 142 -26.55 -5.77 0.24
CA ARG A 142 -27.80 -6.49 0.50
C ARG A 142 -28.96 -5.53 0.78
N ALA A 143 -28.75 -4.51 1.60
CA ALA A 143 -29.77 -3.48 1.88
C ALA A 143 -30.14 -2.66 0.64
N ALA A 144 -29.20 -2.46 -0.28
CA ALA A 144 -29.41 -1.80 -1.57
C ALA A 144 -30.03 -2.72 -2.65
N GLY A 145 -30.44 -3.94 -2.30
CA GLY A 145 -31.17 -4.85 -3.20
C GLY A 145 -30.29 -5.88 -3.92
N PHE A 146 -29.00 -5.99 -3.61
CA PHE A 146 -28.20 -7.10 -4.15
C PHE A 146 -28.69 -8.44 -3.59
N ARG A 147 -28.93 -9.39 -4.50
CA ARG A 147 -28.97 -10.80 -4.13
C ARG A 147 -27.57 -11.20 -3.68
N THR A 148 -27.47 -11.66 -2.43
CA THR A 148 -26.20 -12.07 -1.82
C THR A 148 -26.24 -13.58 -1.59
N GLU A 149 -25.30 -14.28 -2.20
CA GLU A 149 -25.14 -15.73 -2.05
C GLU A 149 -23.81 -16.01 -1.35
N ARG A 150 -23.86 -16.75 -0.24
CA ARG A 150 -22.66 -17.15 0.49
C ARG A 150 -22.10 -18.42 -0.14
N LEU A 151 -20.84 -18.39 -0.57
CA LEU A 151 -20.15 -19.59 -1.06
C LEU A 151 -19.89 -20.57 0.09
N ASP A 152 -20.35 -21.81 -0.04
CA ASP A 152 -20.01 -22.89 0.88
C ASP A 152 -18.66 -23.52 0.49
N LEU A 153 -17.58 -23.08 1.13
CA LEU A 153 -16.23 -23.58 0.85
C LEU A 153 -16.07 -25.08 1.10
N ALA A 154 -16.78 -25.65 2.08
CA ALA A 154 -16.67 -27.08 2.37
C ALA A 154 -17.22 -27.93 1.22
N ARG A 155 -18.19 -27.40 0.47
CA ARG A 155 -18.74 -28.04 -0.73
C ARG A 155 -18.01 -27.64 -2.00
N ALA A 156 -17.53 -26.40 -2.09
CA ALA A 156 -16.90 -25.87 -3.30
C ALA A 156 -15.48 -26.38 -3.55
N LEU A 157 -14.72 -26.74 -2.50
CA LEU A 157 -13.32 -27.16 -2.64
C LEU A 157 -13.14 -28.62 -3.11
N PRO A 158 -13.89 -29.62 -2.59
CA PRO A 158 -13.76 -30.99 -3.09
C PRO A 158 -14.44 -31.16 -4.46
N GLU A 159 -13.75 -31.76 -5.43
CA GLU A 159 -14.28 -32.00 -6.78
C GLU A 159 -15.62 -32.76 -6.77
N ALA A 160 -15.73 -33.75 -5.88
CA ALA A 160 -16.94 -34.58 -5.73
C ALA A 160 -18.19 -33.79 -5.34
N THR A 161 -18.05 -32.60 -4.72
CA THR A 161 -19.17 -31.79 -4.21
C THR A 161 -19.33 -30.43 -4.89
N ALA A 162 -18.31 -29.97 -5.64
CA ALA A 162 -18.28 -28.65 -6.24
C ALA A 162 -19.44 -28.38 -7.21
N ALA A 163 -19.80 -29.36 -8.04
CA ALA A 163 -20.93 -29.24 -8.97
C ALA A 163 -22.27 -28.93 -8.26
N GLY A 164 -22.44 -29.47 -7.05
CA GLY A 164 -23.65 -29.23 -6.26
C GLY A 164 -23.73 -27.84 -5.62
N GLU A 165 -22.61 -27.12 -5.48
CA GLU A 165 -22.62 -25.71 -5.04
C GLU A 165 -22.84 -24.76 -6.22
N ILE A 166 -22.32 -25.09 -7.42
CA ILE A 166 -22.55 -24.30 -8.64
C ILE A 166 -24.03 -24.32 -9.06
N ALA A 167 -24.73 -25.42 -8.84
CA ALA A 167 -26.12 -25.60 -9.26
C ALA A 167 -27.17 -24.88 -8.37
N ARG A 168 -26.76 -24.19 -7.30
CA ARG A 168 -27.63 -23.51 -6.33
C ARG A 168 -28.05 -22.10 -6.78
#